data_AF-A0A958IS56-F1
#
_entry.id   AF-A0A958IS56-F1
#
_cell.length_a   1.000
_cell.length_b   1.000
_cell.length_c   1.000
_cell.angle_alpha   90.00
_cell.angle_beta   90.00
_cell.angle_gamma   90.00
#
_symmetry.space_group_name_H-M   'P 1'
#
loop_
_entity.id
_entity.type
_entity.pdbx_description
1 polymer ?
#
loop_
_entity_poly.entity_id
_entity_poly.type
_entity_poly.pdbx_seq_one_letter_code
_entity_poly.pdbx_strand_id
1 'polypeptide(L)'
;ATPFANLWVFLSRRNLEPSTPMKFAIAMVLQGLGFYIFALGGSFAGSDALVPLFFLMFGYFMVTAGELSLSPVGLGMVTKLSPARIVSFMMGVWFLSTSFAHHFAALIGRLTSPAHTADSTVSAAESLAGYTQVFEIVFWVSMAAGVILMALSKPLTRWMHDEEA
;
A
#
# COMPACT_ATOMS: atom_id res chain seq x y z
N ALA A 1 1.94 -16.69 4.16
CA ALA A 1 0.55 -16.44 3.70
C ALA A 1 -0.52 -16.60 4.80
N THR A 2 -0.25 -17.32 5.90
CA THR A 2 -1.26 -17.75 6.89
C THR A 2 -1.81 -16.70 7.88
N PRO A 3 -1.10 -15.67 8.37
CA PRO A 3 -1.62 -14.88 9.51
C PRO A 3 -2.75 -13.90 9.14
N PHE A 4 -2.65 -13.16 8.03
CA PHE A 4 -3.70 -12.20 7.63
C PHE A 4 -4.90 -12.87 6.96
N ALA A 5 -4.69 -13.98 6.24
CA ALA A 5 -5.80 -14.83 5.80
C ALA A 5 -6.59 -15.36 7.01
N ASN A 6 -5.91 -15.78 8.08
CA ASN A 6 -6.54 -16.19 9.33
C ASN A 6 -7.25 -15.05 10.07
N LEU A 7 -6.77 -13.81 9.97
CA LEU A 7 -7.43 -12.64 10.54
C LEU A 7 -8.82 -12.43 9.91
N TRP A 8 -8.92 -12.50 8.58
CA TRP A 8 -10.20 -12.38 7.88
C TRP A 8 -11.12 -13.56 8.17
N VAL A 9 -10.59 -14.79 8.21
CA VAL A 9 -11.36 -15.99 8.59
C VAL A 9 -11.86 -15.88 10.04
N PHE A 10 -11.07 -15.30 10.95
CA PHE A 10 -11.49 -15.05 12.33
C PHE A 10 -12.62 -14.01 12.42
N LEU A 11 -12.53 -12.93 11.64
CA LEU A 11 -13.59 -11.91 11.55
C LEU A 11 -14.86 -12.46 10.88
N SER A 12 -14.70 -13.33 9.87
CA SER A 12 -15.77 -14.07 9.19
C SER A 12 -16.53 -14.97 10.15
N ARG A 13 -15.81 -15.73 11.01
CA ARG A 13 -16.41 -16.53 12.08
C ARG A 13 -17.22 -15.71 13.11
N ARG A 14 -17.05 -14.39 13.12
CA ARG A 14 -17.81 -13.46 13.99
C ARG A 14 -18.85 -12.63 13.23
N ASN A 15 -19.12 -12.92 11.94
CA ASN A 15 -19.99 -12.13 11.07
C ASN A 15 -19.59 -10.64 10.97
N LEU A 16 -18.30 -10.34 11.13
CA LEU A 16 -17.75 -8.98 11.03
C LEU A 16 -16.82 -8.84 9.82
N GLU A 17 -16.92 -9.74 8.85
CA GLU A 17 -16.09 -9.70 7.66
C GLU A 17 -16.45 -8.47 6.80
N PRO A 18 -15.52 -7.53 6.59
CA PRO A 18 -15.79 -6.39 5.74
C PRO A 18 -15.93 -6.84 4.29
N SER A 19 -16.66 -6.05 3.49
CA SER A 19 -16.74 -6.29 2.05
C SER A 19 -15.36 -6.27 1.40
N THR A 20 -15.25 -6.96 0.28
CA THR A 20 -14.00 -7.05 -0.49
C THR A 20 -13.39 -5.67 -0.82
N PRO A 21 -14.15 -4.67 -1.31
CA PRO A 21 -13.64 -3.31 -1.50
C PRO A 21 -13.19 -2.64 -0.19
N MET A 22 -13.86 -2.93 0.93
CA MET A 22 -13.49 -2.38 2.24
C MET A 22 -12.16 -2.97 2.75
N LYS A 23 -11.92 -4.27 2.53
CA LYS A 23 -10.62 -4.91 2.86
C LYS A 23 -9.46 -4.25 2.09
N PHE A 24 -9.68 -3.98 0.80
CA PHE A 24 -8.73 -3.23 -0.02
C PHE A 24 -8.46 -1.83 0.53
N ALA A 25 -9.52 -1.12 0.95
CA ALA A 25 -9.40 0.23 1.47
C ALA A 25 -8.65 0.28 2.80
N ILE A 26 -8.93 -0.66 3.72
CA ILE A 26 -8.21 -0.82 4.99
C ILE A 26 -6.73 -1.08 4.72
N ALA A 27 -6.40 -1.94 3.75
CA ALA A 27 -5.02 -2.25 3.44
C ALA A 27 -4.26 -1.06 2.82
N MET A 28 -4.92 -0.24 1.99
CA MET A 28 -4.35 1.01 1.47
C MET A 28 -4.04 2.02 2.58
N VAL A 29 -4.95 2.16 3.55
CA VAL A 29 -4.73 3.00 4.74
C VAL A 29 -3.56 2.46 5.57
N LEU A 30 -3.48 1.14 5.77
CA LEU A 30 -2.41 0.51 6.53
C LEU A 30 -1.03 0.73 5.88
N GLN A 31 -0.95 0.64 4.55
CA GLN A 31 0.25 0.94 3.80
C GLN A 31 0.65 2.41 3.94
N GLY A 32 -0.32 3.34 3.86
CA GLY A 32 -0.10 4.76 4.14
C GLY A 32 0.47 4.99 5.55
N LEU A 33 -0.12 4.38 6.57
CA LEU A 33 0.37 4.48 7.95
C LEU A 33 1.81 3.96 8.10
N GLY A 34 2.21 2.93 7.35
CA GLY A 34 3.60 2.48 7.29
C GLY A 34 4.55 3.57 6.77
N PHE A 35 4.17 4.27 5.70
CA PHE A 35 4.94 5.41 5.18
C PHE A 35 4.94 6.61 6.14
N TYR A 36 3.86 6.83 6.89
CA TYR A 36 3.83 7.84 7.95
C TYR A 36 4.82 7.52 9.07
N ILE A 37 4.98 6.25 9.46
CA ILE A 37 5.99 5.84 10.44
C ILE A 37 7.40 6.13 9.93
N PHE A 38 7.68 5.91 8.64
CA PHE A 38 8.96 6.28 8.04
C PHE A 38 9.21 7.80 8.07
N ALA A 39 8.19 8.61 7.72
CA ALA A 39 8.27 10.07 7.81
C ALA A 39 8.49 10.56 9.24
N LEU A 40 7.77 9.99 10.21
CA LEU A 40 7.94 10.27 11.63
C LEU A 40 9.38 9.99 12.08
N GLY A 41 9.99 8.90 11.61
CA GLY A 41 11.39 8.59 11.91
C GLY A 41 12.35 9.74 11.58
N GLY A 42 12.07 10.52 10.52
CA GLY A 42 12.87 11.69 10.16
C GLY A 42 12.90 12.78 11.25
N SER A 43 11.81 12.97 12.00
CA SER A 43 11.75 13.92 13.12
C SER A 43 12.47 13.44 14.39
N PHE A 44 12.76 12.14 14.48
CA PHE A 44 13.50 11.53 15.58
C PHE A 44 14.96 11.22 15.20
N ALA A 45 15.44 11.77 14.08
CA ALA A 45 16.83 11.61 13.68
C ALA A 45 17.78 12.40 14.60
N GLY A 46 18.93 11.80 14.92
CA GLY A 46 19.98 12.47 15.69
C GLY A 46 20.67 13.59 14.90
N SER A 47 21.64 14.27 15.52
CA SER A 47 22.48 15.30 14.87
C SER A 47 23.21 14.79 13.63
N ASP A 48 23.43 13.48 13.55
CA ASP A 48 24.11 12.81 12.44
C ASP A 48 23.13 12.38 11.33
N ALA A 49 21.87 12.82 11.40
CA ALA A 49 20.76 12.46 10.52
C ALA A 49 20.45 10.94 10.47
N LEU A 50 20.86 10.20 11.50
CA LEU A 50 20.57 8.78 11.66
C LEU A 50 19.23 8.57 12.37
N VAL A 51 18.37 7.75 11.77
CA VAL A 51 17.05 7.40 12.30
C VAL A 51 17.13 6.09 13.10
N PRO A 52 16.48 5.99 14.27
CA PRO A 52 16.41 4.73 15.01
C PRO A 52 15.80 3.59 14.19
N LEU A 53 16.43 2.41 14.23
CA LEU A 53 16.01 1.22 13.46
C LEU A 53 14.55 0.78 13.73
N PHE A 54 14.02 1.12 14.90
CA PHE A 54 12.65 0.80 15.29
C PHE A 54 11.61 1.34 14.31
N PHE A 55 11.78 2.55 13.76
CA PHE A 55 10.87 3.12 12.77
C PHE A 55 10.88 2.31 11.47
N LEU A 56 12.06 1.84 11.05
CA LEU A 56 12.20 0.97 9.89
C LEU A 56 11.43 -0.34 10.12
N MET A 57 11.65 -0.99 11.27
CA MET A 57 11.00 -2.25 11.61
C MET A 57 9.47 -2.13 11.64
N PHE A 58 8.92 -1.11 12.30
CA PHE A 58 7.48 -0.91 12.40
C PHE A 58 6.84 -0.44 11.10
N GLY A 59 7.50 0.43 10.35
CA GLY A 59 6.99 0.87 9.04
C GLY A 59 6.93 -0.30 8.05
N TYR A 60 7.98 -1.13 7.98
CA TYR A 60 7.95 -2.35 7.17
C TYR A 60 6.88 -3.33 7.63
N PHE A 61 6.71 -3.52 8.94
CA PHE A 61 5.64 -4.37 9.48
C PHE A 61 4.26 -3.91 9.01
N MET A 62 3.96 -2.60 9.05
CA MET A 62 2.69 -2.05 8.57
C MET A 62 2.50 -2.19 7.06
N VAL A 63 3.53 -1.89 6.26
CA VAL A 63 3.48 -2.04 4.79
C VAL A 63 3.25 -3.50 4.42
N THR A 64 4.01 -4.44 4.99
CA THR A 64 3.86 -5.88 4.72
C THR A 64 2.51 -6.40 5.20
N ALA A 65 1.97 -5.91 6.32
CA ALA A 65 0.63 -6.25 6.77
C ALA A 65 -0.45 -5.81 5.75
N GLY A 66 -0.28 -4.63 5.16
CA GLY A 66 -1.15 -4.14 4.08
C GLY A 66 -1.05 -5.01 2.82
N GLU A 67 0.17 -5.32 2.39
CA GLU A 67 0.43 -6.14 1.19
C GLU A 67 -0.12 -7.57 1.32
N LEU A 68 0.06 -8.18 2.49
CA LEU A 68 -0.50 -9.50 2.80
C LEU A 68 -2.03 -9.51 2.82
N SER A 69 -2.66 -8.36 3.07
CA SER A 69 -4.11 -8.20 3.02
C SER A 69 -4.61 -7.97 1.59
N LEU A 70 -3.83 -7.33 0.71
CA LEU A 70 -4.19 -7.04 -0.68
C LEU A 70 -4.01 -8.24 -1.62
N SER A 71 -2.88 -8.94 -1.52
CA SER A 71 -2.49 -9.99 -2.48
C SER A 71 -3.52 -11.13 -2.64
N PRO A 72 -4.12 -11.72 -1.58
CA PRO A 72 -5.11 -12.78 -1.76
C PRO A 72 -6.46 -12.25 -2.26
N VAL A 73 -6.81 -11.01 -1.92
CA VAL A 73 -8.09 -10.40 -2.30
C VAL A 73 -8.05 -9.97 -3.77
N GLY A 74 -6.97 -9.36 -4.25
CA GLY A 74 -6.89 -8.87 -5.63
C GLY A 74 -6.91 -9.96 -6.69
N LEU A 75 -6.04 -10.96 -6.55
CA LEU A 75 -5.97 -12.06 -7.51
C LEU A 75 -7.27 -12.88 -7.56
N GLY A 76 -7.89 -13.12 -6.39
CA GLY A 76 -9.16 -13.85 -6.32
C GLY A 76 -10.34 -13.09 -6.94
N MET A 77 -10.33 -11.75 -6.86
CA MET A 77 -11.39 -10.93 -7.44
C MET A 77 -11.32 -10.82 -8.96
N VAL A 78 -10.11 -10.77 -9.52
CA VAL A 78 -9.93 -10.76 -10.99
C VAL A 78 -10.52 -12.03 -11.60
N THR A 79 -10.32 -13.20 -10.99
CA THR A 79 -10.95 -14.43 -11.50
C THR A 79 -12.45 -14.47 -11.26
N LYS A 80 -12.90 -14.08 -10.05
CA LYS A 80 -14.31 -14.19 -9.63
C LYS A 80 -15.25 -13.28 -10.45
N LEU A 81 -14.85 -12.04 -10.73
CA LEU A 81 -15.68 -11.07 -11.46
C LEU A 81 -15.52 -11.14 -12.98
N SER A 82 -14.51 -11.84 -13.48
CA SER A 82 -14.29 -11.95 -14.92
C SER A 82 -15.25 -12.95 -15.57
N PRO A 83 -15.79 -12.65 -16.76
CA PRO A 83 -16.49 -13.65 -17.55
C PRO A 83 -15.55 -14.83 -17.86
N ALA A 84 -16.06 -16.06 -17.72
CA ALA A 84 -15.26 -17.30 -17.84
C ALA A 84 -14.42 -17.39 -19.12
N ARG A 85 -14.90 -16.78 -20.23
CA ARG A 85 -14.21 -16.78 -21.53
C ARG A 85 -12.95 -15.90 -21.57
N ILE A 86 -12.84 -14.88 -20.71
CA ILE A 86 -11.77 -13.85 -20.79
C ILE A 86 -10.92 -13.74 -19.52
N VAL A 87 -10.98 -14.75 -18.64
CA VAL A 87 -10.24 -14.74 -17.36
C VAL A 87 -8.72 -14.59 -17.57
N SER A 88 -8.14 -15.29 -18.56
CA SER A 88 -6.71 -15.18 -18.87
C SER A 88 -6.32 -13.80 -19.41
N PHE A 89 -7.20 -13.16 -20.17
CA PHE A 89 -7.00 -11.79 -20.64
C PHE A 89 -7.06 -10.78 -19.49
N MET A 90 -8.02 -10.92 -18.58
CA MET A 90 -8.15 -10.08 -17.38
C MET A 90 -6.96 -10.25 -16.42
N MET A 91 -6.41 -11.46 -16.31
CA MET A 91 -5.12 -11.67 -15.62
C MET A 91 -3.95 -10.98 -16.32
N GLY A 92 -3.92 -10.94 -17.65
CA GLY A 92 -2.97 -10.13 -18.41
C GLY A 92 -3.09 -8.63 -18.07
N VAL A 93 -4.31 -8.11 -17.96
CA VAL A 93 -4.57 -6.72 -17.55
C VAL A 93 -4.09 -6.46 -16.12
N TRP A 94 -4.29 -7.39 -15.20
CA TRP A 94 -3.79 -7.30 -13.82
C TRP A 94 -2.25 -7.17 -13.77
N PHE A 95 -1.53 -8.04 -14.49
CA PHE A 95 -0.06 -7.96 -14.53
C PHE A 95 0.43 -6.71 -15.26
N LEU A 96 -0.26 -6.26 -16.31
CA LEU A 96 0.08 -5.03 -17.00
C LEU A 96 -0.09 -3.82 -16.08
N SER A 97 -1.18 -3.76 -15.31
CA SER A 97 -1.41 -2.72 -14.30
C SER A 97 -0.30 -2.73 -13.23
N THR A 98 0.13 -3.92 -12.78
CA THR A 98 1.24 -4.08 -11.82
C THR A 98 2.57 -3.56 -12.40
N SER A 99 2.85 -3.80 -13.68
CA SER A 99 4.03 -3.27 -14.37
C SER A 99 4.04 -1.73 -14.38
N PHE A 100 2.89 -1.11 -14.70
CA PHE A 100 2.75 0.35 -14.61
C PHE A 100 2.94 0.85 -13.18
N ALA A 101 2.40 0.16 -12.17
CA ALA A 101 2.60 0.51 -10.77
C ALA A 101 4.09 0.50 -10.38
N HIS A 102 4.85 -0.51 -10.81
CA HIS A 102 6.31 -0.55 -10.60
C HIS A 102 7.05 0.58 -11.33
N HIS A 103 6.60 0.96 -12.53
CA HIS A 103 7.16 2.10 -13.23
C HIS A 103 6.94 3.41 -12.46
N PHE A 104 5.72 3.63 -11.93
CA PHE A 104 5.45 4.78 -11.06
C PHE A 104 6.25 4.72 -9.76
N ALA A 105 6.41 3.55 -9.15
CA ALA A 105 7.26 3.39 -7.97
C ALA A 105 8.72 3.78 -8.25
N ALA A 106 9.25 3.43 -9.44
CA ALA A 106 10.58 3.85 -9.86
C ALA A 106 10.69 5.36 -10.07
N LEU A 107 9.64 6.01 -10.62
CA LEU A 107 9.59 7.47 -10.74
C LEU A 107 9.56 8.16 -9.38
N ILE A 108 8.75 7.65 -8.44
CA ILE A 108 8.71 8.16 -7.05
C ILE A 108 10.06 7.95 -6.36
N GLY A 109 10.70 6.80 -6.56
CA GLY A 109 12.04 6.53 -6.05
C GLY A 109 13.09 7.54 -6.53
N ARG A 110 12.99 8.02 -7.78
CA ARG A 110 13.89 9.08 -8.27
C ARG A 110 13.71 10.41 -7.54
N LEU A 111 12.51 10.70 -7.03
CA LEU A 111 12.26 11.91 -6.21
C LEU A 111 12.97 11.83 -4.85
N THR A 112 13.30 10.63 -4.37
CA THR A 112 14.08 10.44 -3.13
C THR A 112 15.58 10.58 -3.31
N SER A 113 16.07 10.58 -4.55
CA SER A 113 17.49 10.79 -4.83
C SER A 113 17.76 12.28 -5.01
N PRO A 114 18.62 12.89 -4.17
CA PRO A 114 19.25 14.17 -4.51
C PRO A 114 19.88 14.07 -5.90
N ALA A 115 19.91 15.16 -6.66
CA ALA A 115 20.58 15.16 -7.96
C ALA A 115 22.06 14.80 -7.78
N HIS A 116 22.43 13.56 -8.09
CA HIS A 116 23.81 13.09 -8.02
C HIS A 116 24.57 13.68 -9.22
N THR A 117 25.05 14.92 -9.10
CA THR A 117 26.24 15.33 -9.85
C THR A 117 27.45 14.72 -9.16
N ALA A 118 28.37 14.16 -9.93
CA ALA A 118 29.53 13.38 -9.47
C ALA A 118 30.48 14.09 -8.47
N ASP A 119 30.16 15.31 -8.07
CA ASP A 119 30.95 16.21 -7.22
C ASP A 119 30.13 16.79 -6.03
N SER A 120 28.91 16.30 -5.80
CA SER A 120 28.03 16.78 -4.72
C SER A 120 28.09 15.86 -3.49
N THR A 121 28.76 16.32 -2.44
CA THR A 121 28.70 15.70 -1.11
C THR A 121 27.37 16.06 -0.47
N VAL A 122 26.31 15.32 -0.82
CA VAL A 122 25.00 15.54 -0.21
C VAL A 122 25.09 15.24 1.28
N SER A 123 24.70 16.20 2.11
CA SER A 123 24.69 16.02 3.55
C SER A 123 23.63 14.97 3.93
N ALA A 124 23.91 14.15 4.94
CA ALA A 124 22.94 13.17 5.44
C ALA A 124 21.61 13.84 5.86
N ALA A 125 21.66 15.10 6.30
CA ALA A 125 20.49 15.90 6.63
C ALA A 125 19.62 16.25 5.39
N GLU A 126 20.25 16.55 4.26
CA GLU A 126 19.53 16.86 3.01
C GLU A 126 18.85 15.63 2.44
N SER A 127 19.54 14.49 2.49
CA SER A 127 18.97 13.19 2.10
C SER A 127 17.77 12.82 2.98
N LEU A 128 17.89 13.01 4.30
CA LEU A 128 16.80 12.74 5.24
C LEU A 128 15.57 13.59 4.97
N ALA A 129 15.75 14.89 4.68
CA ALA A 129 14.66 15.78 4.33
C ALA A 129 13.94 15.33 3.04
N GLY A 130 14.72 14.92 2.02
CA GLY A 130 14.18 14.37 0.77
C GLY A 130 13.37 13.09 0.99
N TYR A 131 13.89 12.15 1.79
CA TYR A 131 13.15 10.93 2.13
C TYR A 131 11.85 11.23 2.88
N THR A 132 11.91 12.10 3.89
CA THR A 132 10.74 12.48 4.71
C THR A 132 9.64 13.09 3.83
N GLN A 133 10.01 14.01 2.94
CA GLN A 133 9.05 14.66 2.04
C GLN A 133 8.34 13.65 1.13
N VAL A 134 9.07 12.72 0.51
CA VAL A 134 8.46 11.73 -0.38
C VAL A 134 7.58 10.76 0.41
N PHE A 135 8.01 10.33 1.60
CA PHE A 135 7.20 9.47 2.45
C PHE A 135 5.89 10.13 2.89
N GLU A 136 5.89 11.44 3.18
CA GLU A 136 4.67 12.20 3.45
C GLU A 136 3.73 12.28 2.24
N ILE A 137 4.27 12.51 1.04
CA ILE A 137 3.49 12.50 -0.19
C ILE A 137 2.82 11.14 -0.38
N VAL A 138 3.57 10.05 -0.24
CA VAL A 138 3.04 8.68 -0.36
C VAL A 138 1.98 8.43 0.71
N PHE A 139 2.19 8.85 1.96
CA PHE A 139 1.20 8.77 3.03
C PHE A 139 -0.12 9.44 2.64
N TRP A 140 -0.08 10.71 2.21
CA TRP A 140 -1.30 11.45 1.85
C TRP A 140 -2.01 10.86 0.64
N VAL A 141 -1.27 10.42 -0.38
CA VAL A 141 -1.84 9.77 -1.56
C VAL A 141 -2.51 8.44 -1.20
N SER A 142 -1.84 7.59 -0.40
CA SER A 142 -2.40 6.32 0.06
C SER A 142 -3.62 6.53 0.96
N MET A 143 -3.60 7.55 1.84
CA MET A 143 -4.75 7.91 2.67
C MET A 143 -5.94 8.38 1.83
N ALA A 144 -5.70 9.27 0.87
CA ALA A 144 -6.74 9.75 -0.03
C ALA A 144 -7.34 8.59 -0.84
N ALA A 145 -6.50 7.73 -1.42
CA ALA A 145 -6.95 6.56 -2.16
C ALA A 145 -7.77 5.59 -1.28
N GLY A 146 -7.31 5.33 -0.04
CA GLY A 146 -8.03 4.52 0.93
C GLY A 146 -9.39 5.11 1.30
N VAL A 147 -9.47 6.40 1.58
CA VAL A 147 -10.73 7.09 1.91
C VAL A 147 -11.70 7.11 0.73
N ILE A 148 -11.20 7.39 -0.48
CA ILE A 148 -12.00 7.33 -1.71
C ILE A 148 -12.57 5.92 -1.89
N LEU A 149 -11.75 4.88 -1.71
CA LEU A 149 -12.21 3.51 -1.85
C LEU A 149 -13.19 3.10 -0.74
N MET A 150 -13.02 3.59 0.49
CA MET A 150 -14.00 3.41 1.57
C MET A 150 -15.34 4.07 1.21
N ALA A 151 -15.33 5.28 0.65
CA ALA A 151 -16.54 5.96 0.20
C ALA A 151 -17.23 5.23 -0.96
N LEU A 152 -16.45 4.66 -1.88
CA LEU A 152 -16.95 3.88 -3.01
C LEU A 152 -17.29 2.43 -2.64
N SER A 153 -16.97 1.96 -1.44
CA SER A 153 -17.17 0.56 -1.05
C SER A 153 -18.61 0.10 -1.18
N LYS A 154 -19.58 0.92 -0.74
CA LYS A 154 -21.02 0.61 -0.80
C LYS A 154 -21.53 0.40 -2.24
N PRO A 155 -21.31 1.33 -3.20
CA PRO A 155 -21.74 1.10 -4.58
C PRO A 155 -20.99 -0.05 -5.26
N LEU A 156 -19.68 -0.21 -4.99
CA LEU A 156 -18.89 -1.32 -5.54
C LEU A 156 -19.44 -2.69 -5.12
N THR A 157 -19.72 -2.88 -3.83
CA THR A 157 -20.33 -4.11 -3.30
C THR A 157 -21.68 -4.39 -3.96
N ARG A 158 -22.53 -3.37 -4.15
CA ARG A 158 -23.84 -3.55 -4.82
C ARG A 158 -23.70 -4.03 -6.27
N TRP A 159 -22.69 -3.56 -7.00
CA TRP A 159 -22.47 -3.96 -8.40
C TRP A 159 -21.82 -5.33 -8.54
N MET A 160 -21.18 -5.82 -7.49
CA MET A 160 -20.56 -7.14 -7.49
C MET A 160 -21.57 -8.29 -7.43
N HIS A 161 -22.86 -8.03 -7.17
CA HIS A 161 -23.98 -9.00 -7.15
C HIS A 161 -23.78 -10.26 -6.28
N ASP A 162 -22.76 -10.30 -5.42
CA ASP A 162 -22.28 -11.57 -4.81
C ASP A 162 -21.85 -11.44 -3.33
N GLU A 163 -22.45 -10.52 -2.57
CA GLU A 163 -22.11 -10.31 -1.14
C GLU A 163 -23.32 -10.44 -0.19
N GLU A 164 -24.32 -11.23 -0.55
CA GLU A 164 -25.32 -11.78 0.39
C GLU A 164 -25.59 -13.26 0.06
N ALA A 165 -24.71 -14.14 0.54
CA ALA A 165 -25.00 -15.56 0.79
C ALA A 165 -24.13 -16.06 1.94
#